data_AF-A0A931QYV4-F1
#
_entry.id   AF-A0A931QYV4-F1
#
_cell.length_a   1.000
_cell.length_b   1.000
_cell.length_c   1.000
_cell.angle_alpha   90.00
_cell.angle_beta   90.00
_cell.angle_gamma   90.00
#
_symmetry.space_group_name_H-M   'P 1'
#
loop_
_entity.id
_entity.type
_entity.pdbx_description
1 polymer ?
#
loop_
_entity_poly.entity_id
_entity_poly.type
_entity_poly.pdbx_seq_one_letter_code
_entity_poly.pdbx_strand_id
1 'polypeptide(L)'
;MKRDISRILVLASALVICLAALPGGQFSGPLLGKEKQPPVDPNDPTYRLFQLLDKTRGGKLADFYVIADVYKDAKNPEVQNQHILRAEYDKNRGFGKLNLHVRSVGQINPQQMEAYTPKDFYEFGLTDLEKFLKTEPGPLGKPGDVYLRTIDEQPLHSTPVTDDVRKSYELYLIQYLLPALEKK
;
A
#
# COMPACT_ATOMS: atom_id res chain seq x y z
N MET A 1 -0.20 -79.95 32.11
CA MET A 1 1.04 -80.54 31.55
C MET A 1 1.83 -79.39 30.94
N LYS A 2 2.88 -78.88 31.61
CA LYS A 2 4.32 -79.24 31.42
C LYS A 2 4.70 -79.33 29.94
N ARG A 3 5.75 -78.72 29.41
CA ARG A 3 6.74 -77.66 29.74
C ARG A 3 7.62 -77.63 28.47
N ASP A 4 8.23 -76.48 28.12
CA ASP A 4 9.49 -76.28 27.34
C ASP A 4 9.41 -74.87 26.73
N ILE A 5 9.97 -73.80 27.30
CA ILE A 5 11.38 -73.42 27.50
C ILE A 5 12.19 -73.48 26.20
N SER A 6 12.45 -72.32 25.58
CA SER A 6 13.78 -71.66 25.54
C SER A 6 14.01 -70.88 24.25
N ARG A 7 14.49 -69.63 24.39
CA ARG A 7 15.22 -68.81 23.40
C ARG A 7 14.31 -68.25 22.29
N ILE A 8 14.14 -66.93 22.11
CA ILE A 8 15.14 -65.92 21.72
C ILE A 8 14.55 -64.56 22.14
N LEU A 9 15.02 -63.97 23.23
CA LEU A 9 15.95 -62.82 23.29
C LEU A 9 15.58 -61.61 22.41
N VAL A 10 15.00 -60.62 23.10
CA VAL A 10 15.06 -59.16 22.94
C VAL A 10 16.10 -58.65 21.93
N LEU A 11 15.62 -57.96 20.89
CA LEU A 11 16.38 -56.99 20.08
C LEU A 11 15.69 -55.64 20.25
N ALA A 12 16.07 -54.85 21.26
CA ALA A 12 17.18 -53.90 21.23
C ALA A 12 16.94 -52.77 20.21
N SER A 13 16.20 -51.79 20.69
CA SER A 13 16.25 -50.37 20.32
C SER A 13 17.69 -49.86 20.30
N ALA A 14 18.20 -49.52 19.11
CA ALA A 14 19.26 -48.54 18.87
C ALA A 14 19.49 -48.41 17.35
N LEU A 15 18.78 -47.51 16.66
CA LEU A 15 19.27 -47.02 15.37
C LEU A 15 20.16 -45.82 15.64
N VAL A 16 21.45 -46.12 15.55
CA VAL A 16 22.60 -45.27 15.80
C VAL A 16 22.62 -44.07 14.85
N ILE A 17 22.71 -42.90 15.46
CA ILE A 17 23.23 -41.66 14.89
C ILE A 17 24.67 -41.91 14.46
N CYS A 18 24.96 -41.69 13.17
CA CYS A 18 26.22 -41.25 12.56
C CYS A 18 26.43 -41.92 11.19
N LEU A 19 26.05 -41.24 10.12
CA LEU A 19 26.85 -41.28 8.90
C LEU A 19 27.41 -39.87 8.67
N ALA A 20 28.69 -39.76 8.99
CA ALA A 20 29.53 -38.61 8.79
C ALA A 20 29.60 -38.22 7.30
N ALA A 21 29.68 -36.91 7.08
CA ALA A 21 30.57 -36.27 6.12
C ALA A 21 30.71 -36.95 4.74
N LEU A 22 29.77 -36.65 3.84
CA LEU A 22 30.08 -36.53 2.42
C LEU A 22 30.28 -35.04 2.10
N PRO A 23 31.48 -34.61 1.66
CA PRO A 23 31.67 -33.27 1.12
C PRO A 23 31.05 -33.25 -0.29
N GLY A 24 30.04 -32.41 -0.51
CA GLY A 24 29.54 -32.12 -1.87
C GLY A 24 28.05 -32.31 -2.14
N GLY A 25 27.21 -32.49 -1.11
CA GLY A 25 25.75 -32.49 -1.28
C GLY A 25 25.19 -31.07 -1.35
N GLN A 26 25.17 -30.49 -2.54
CA GLN A 26 24.48 -29.24 -2.85
C GLN A 26 22.97 -29.36 -2.54
N PHE A 27 22.56 -28.95 -1.34
CA PHE A 27 21.17 -28.55 -1.08
C PHE A 27 20.96 -27.15 -1.67
N SER A 28 21.07 -27.06 -2.99
CA SER A 28 20.54 -25.97 -3.79
C SER A 28 19.06 -26.25 -3.99
N GLY A 29 18.24 -26.06 -2.96
CA GLY A 29 16.83 -25.78 -3.21
C GLY A 29 16.78 -24.60 -4.19
N PRO A 30 15.89 -24.58 -5.19
CA PRO A 30 15.82 -23.46 -6.11
C PRO A 30 15.57 -22.22 -5.28
N LEU A 31 16.61 -21.40 -5.10
CA LEU A 31 16.45 -20.00 -4.78
C LEU A 31 15.52 -19.51 -5.88
N LEU A 32 14.24 -19.31 -5.54
CA LEU A 32 13.31 -18.55 -6.35
C LEU A 32 14.00 -17.21 -6.59
N GLY A 33 14.75 -17.13 -7.69
CA GLY A 33 15.33 -15.89 -8.14
C GLY A 33 14.16 -14.95 -8.22
N LYS A 34 14.23 -13.83 -7.47
CA LYS A 34 13.23 -12.77 -7.55
C LYS A 34 12.97 -12.56 -9.03
N GLU A 35 11.79 -12.94 -9.50
CA GLU A 35 11.37 -12.66 -10.86
C GLU A 35 11.65 -11.17 -11.06
N LYS A 36 12.50 -10.86 -12.05
CA LYS A 36 12.82 -9.47 -12.34
C LYS A 36 11.50 -8.85 -12.75
N GLN A 37 10.93 -8.04 -11.86
CA GLN A 37 9.74 -7.28 -12.19
C GLN A 37 10.05 -6.49 -13.47
N PRO A 38 9.12 -6.47 -14.44
CA PRO A 38 9.33 -5.71 -15.65
C PRO A 38 9.68 -4.26 -15.28
N PRO A 39 10.60 -3.62 -16.02
CA PRO A 39 11.01 -2.26 -15.72
C PRO A 39 9.76 -1.36 -15.69
N VAL A 40 9.60 -0.65 -14.57
CA VAL A 40 8.51 0.33 -14.42
C VAL A 40 8.85 1.54 -15.28
N ASP A 41 7.85 2.09 -15.97
CA ASP A 41 8.01 3.31 -16.76
C ASP A 41 8.55 4.44 -15.87
N PRO A 42 9.69 5.08 -16.23
CA PRO A 42 10.22 6.22 -15.49
C PRO A 42 9.26 7.41 -15.37
N ASN A 43 8.29 7.53 -16.30
CA ASN A 43 7.28 8.59 -16.28
C ASN A 43 6.05 8.25 -15.45
N ASP A 44 5.93 7.03 -14.94
CA ASP A 44 4.82 6.63 -14.08
C ASP A 44 4.78 7.52 -12.82
N PRO A 45 3.61 8.09 -12.47
CA PRO A 45 3.53 9.05 -11.38
C PRO A 45 3.82 8.43 -10.01
N THR A 46 3.44 7.16 -9.79
CA THR A 46 3.75 6.44 -8.54
C THR A 46 5.24 6.20 -8.42
N TYR A 47 5.88 5.76 -9.50
CA TYR A 47 7.32 5.53 -9.53
C TYR A 47 8.10 6.82 -9.25
N ARG A 48 7.73 7.92 -9.92
CA ARG A 48 8.31 9.25 -9.66
C ARG A 48 8.13 9.68 -8.21
N LEU A 49 6.95 9.47 -7.64
CA LEU A 49 6.66 9.79 -6.24
C LEU A 49 7.53 8.96 -5.29
N PHE A 50 7.64 7.65 -5.50
CA PHE A 50 8.44 6.78 -4.65
C PHE A 50 9.92 7.19 -4.73
N GLN A 51 10.43 7.43 -5.94
CA GLN A 51 11.79 7.93 -6.11
C GLN A 51 12.03 9.26 -5.41
N LEU A 52 11.09 10.20 -5.52
CA LEU A 52 11.17 11.49 -4.84
C LEU A 52 11.28 11.28 -3.34
N LEU A 53 10.34 10.53 -2.74
CA LEU A 53 10.28 10.28 -1.30
C LEU A 53 11.49 9.51 -0.77
N ASP A 54 11.97 8.51 -1.52
CA ASP A 54 13.16 7.74 -1.17
C ASP A 54 14.42 8.60 -1.16
N LYS A 55 14.56 9.50 -2.14
CA LYS A 55 15.74 10.36 -2.28
C LYS A 55 15.71 11.56 -1.34
N THR A 56 14.58 12.26 -1.23
CA THR A 56 14.51 13.55 -0.51
C THR A 56 14.08 13.40 0.94
N ARG A 57 13.37 12.31 1.29
CA ARG A 57 12.80 12.10 2.63
C ARG A 57 13.21 10.77 3.27
N GLY A 58 14.28 10.15 2.76
CA GLY A 58 14.81 8.89 3.27
C GLY A 58 13.86 7.69 3.14
N GLY A 59 12.80 7.83 2.34
CA GLY A 59 11.77 6.83 2.14
C GLY A 59 10.68 6.81 3.19
N LYS A 60 10.43 7.94 3.85
CA LYS A 60 9.32 8.12 4.79
C LYS A 60 8.58 9.43 4.55
N LEU A 61 7.26 9.37 4.63
CA LEU A 61 6.35 10.51 4.64
C LEU A 61 5.27 10.23 5.68
N ALA A 62 5.19 11.08 6.70
CA ALA A 62 4.14 10.98 7.70
C ALA A 62 3.15 12.14 7.50
N ASP A 63 1.87 11.81 7.38
CA ASP A 63 0.75 12.76 7.46
C ASP A 63 0.93 14.03 6.63
N PHE A 64 1.14 13.86 5.32
CA PHE A 64 1.26 14.98 4.40
C PHE A 64 -0.10 15.37 3.82
N TYR A 65 -0.55 16.58 4.11
CA TYR A 65 -1.87 17.07 3.71
C TYR A 65 -1.79 18.05 2.53
N VAL A 66 -2.69 17.89 1.56
CA VAL A 66 -2.79 18.75 0.37
C VAL A 66 -4.25 19.03 0.04
N ILE A 67 -4.55 20.29 -0.29
CA ILE A 67 -5.85 20.69 -0.85
C ILE A 67 -5.83 20.40 -2.35
N ALA A 68 -6.82 19.66 -2.85
CA ALA A 68 -6.90 19.21 -4.24
C ALA A 68 -8.04 19.91 -5.02
N ASP A 69 -8.69 19.19 -5.92
CA ASP A 69 -9.72 19.71 -6.82
C ASP A 69 -11.04 20.07 -6.12
N VAL A 70 -11.76 20.99 -6.77
CA VAL A 70 -13.17 21.27 -6.50
C VAL A 70 -14.02 20.43 -7.46
N TYR A 71 -15.03 19.77 -6.93
CA TYR A 71 -15.95 18.91 -7.69
C TYR A 71 -17.40 19.16 -7.28
N LYS A 72 -18.34 18.80 -8.16
CA LYS A 72 -19.78 18.89 -7.88
C LYS A 72 -20.26 17.63 -7.19
N ASP A 73 -21.11 17.77 -6.17
CA ASP A 73 -21.75 16.63 -5.54
C ASP A 73 -22.66 15.90 -6.55
N ALA A 74 -22.49 14.59 -6.67
CA ALA A 74 -23.28 13.77 -7.59
C ALA A 74 -24.77 13.72 -7.22
N LYS A 75 -25.10 13.84 -5.93
CA LYS A 75 -26.48 13.87 -5.42
C LYS A 75 -27.09 15.26 -5.54
N ASN A 76 -26.27 16.31 -5.39
CA ASN A 76 -26.69 17.71 -5.44
C ASN A 76 -25.72 18.57 -6.28
N PRO A 77 -25.88 18.66 -7.61
CA PRO A 77 -24.92 19.32 -8.50
C PRO A 77 -24.69 20.82 -8.25
N GLU A 78 -25.59 21.47 -7.51
CA GLU A 78 -25.46 22.88 -7.06
C GLU A 78 -24.45 23.02 -5.91
N VAL A 79 -24.15 21.94 -5.20
CA VAL A 79 -23.18 21.91 -4.12
C VAL A 79 -21.80 21.61 -4.69
N GLN A 80 -20.85 22.50 -4.41
CA GLN A 80 -19.44 22.30 -4.71
C GLN A 80 -18.70 21.86 -3.45
N ASN A 81 -17.94 20.79 -3.61
CA ASN A 81 -17.09 20.21 -2.59
C ASN A 81 -15.64 20.26 -3.04
N GLN A 82 -14.72 20.07 -2.12
CA GLN A 82 -13.30 20.09 -2.37
C GLN A 82 -12.62 18.88 -1.74
N HIS A 83 -11.77 18.21 -2.52
CA HIS A 83 -10.98 17.09 -2.03
C HIS A 83 -9.81 17.58 -1.18
N ILE A 84 -9.58 16.89 -0.07
CA ILE A 84 -8.39 17.05 0.78
C ILE A 84 -7.69 15.71 0.87
N LEU A 85 -6.43 15.70 0.47
CA LEU A 85 -5.59 14.50 0.42
C LEU A 85 -4.74 14.41 1.68
N ARG A 86 -4.63 13.20 2.24
CA ARG A 86 -3.61 12.84 3.23
C ARG A 86 -2.77 11.70 2.68
N ALA A 87 -1.48 11.92 2.54
CA ALA A 87 -0.54 10.93 2.04
C ALA A 87 0.41 10.47 3.15
N GLU A 88 0.60 9.16 3.25
CA GLU A 88 1.61 8.52 4.08
C GLU A 88 2.44 7.57 3.22
N TYR A 89 3.75 7.52 3.47
CA TYR A 89 4.65 6.61 2.79
C TYR A 89 5.69 6.03 3.74
N ASP A 90 5.93 4.72 3.67
CA ASP A 90 7.08 4.07 4.30
C ASP A 90 7.60 2.97 3.38
N LYS A 91 8.81 3.16 2.84
CA LYS A 91 9.47 2.20 1.94
C LYS A 91 9.68 0.82 2.57
N ASN A 92 9.76 0.75 3.90
CA ASN A 92 10.02 -0.49 4.63
C ASN A 92 8.74 -1.28 4.93
N ARG A 93 7.57 -0.72 4.63
CA ARG A 93 6.29 -1.40 4.83
C ARG A 93 6.10 -2.46 3.74
N GLY A 94 5.79 -3.69 4.14
CA GLY A 94 5.59 -4.79 3.19
C GLY A 94 4.33 -4.67 2.32
N PHE A 95 3.27 -4.06 2.86
CA PHE A 95 1.99 -3.85 2.17
C PHE A 95 1.51 -2.41 2.38
N GLY A 96 0.99 -1.77 1.34
CA GLY A 96 0.50 -0.39 1.41
C GLY A 96 1.61 0.58 1.77
N LYS A 97 2.74 0.51 1.05
CA LYS A 97 3.87 1.45 1.19
C LYS A 97 3.40 2.89 1.11
N LEU A 98 2.55 3.21 0.14
CA LEU A 98 1.84 4.48 0.04
C LEU A 98 0.37 4.27 0.46
N ASN A 99 -0.11 5.13 1.35
CA ASN A 99 -1.52 5.28 1.67
C ASN A 99 -1.94 6.69 1.28
N LEU A 100 -2.91 6.80 0.39
CA LEU A 100 -3.52 8.08 0.01
C LEU A 100 -4.97 8.04 0.45
N HIS A 101 -5.31 8.90 1.39
CA HIS A 101 -6.67 9.11 1.88
C HIS A 101 -7.25 10.35 1.21
N VAL A 102 -8.50 10.28 0.78
CA VAL A 102 -9.24 11.37 0.19
C VAL A 102 -10.44 11.66 1.06
N ARG A 103 -10.51 12.89 1.58
CA ARG A 103 -11.69 13.44 2.25
C ARG A 103 -12.31 14.53 1.40
N SER A 104 -13.53 14.88 1.76
CA SER A 104 -14.24 15.99 1.16
C SER A 104 -14.76 16.94 2.22
N VAL A 105 -14.70 18.22 1.88
CA VAL A 105 -15.29 19.33 2.61
C VAL A 105 -16.06 20.21 1.62
N GLY A 106 -16.95 21.07 2.12
CA GLY A 106 -17.52 22.12 1.28
C GLY A 106 -16.44 22.99 0.67
N GLN A 107 -16.68 23.56 -0.52
CA GLN A 107 -15.72 24.40 -1.22
C GLN A 107 -15.11 25.47 -0.29
N ILE A 108 -13.78 25.50 -0.23
CA ILE A 108 -13.04 26.40 0.64
C ILE A 108 -12.96 27.79 0.00
N ASN A 109 -13.37 28.82 0.74
CA ASN A 109 -13.26 30.20 0.29
C ASN A 109 -11.88 30.81 0.62
N PRO A 110 -11.49 31.94 -0.02
CA PRO A 110 -10.19 32.54 0.20
C PRO A 110 -9.91 32.94 1.66
N GLN A 111 -10.92 33.42 2.40
CA GLN A 111 -10.76 33.79 3.81
C GLN A 111 -10.43 32.56 4.68
N GLN A 112 -11.02 31.41 4.37
CA GLN A 112 -10.71 30.15 5.04
C GLN A 112 -9.30 29.66 4.71
N MET A 113 -8.81 29.85 3.48
CA MET A 113 -7.44 29.49 3.08
C MET A 113 -6.36 30.25 3.86
N GLU A 114 -6.68 31.46 4.34
CA GLU A 114 -5.79 32.26 5.18
C GLU A 114 -5.82 31.83 6.65
N ALA A 115 -6.95 31.29 7.10
CA ALA A 115 -7.18 30.95 8.50
C ALA A 115 -6.77 29.51 8.87
N TYR A 116 -6.83 28.58 7.92
CA TYR A 116 -6.70 27.14 8.18
C TYR A 116 -5.65 26.48 7.30
N THR A 117 -5.03 25.44 7.84
CA THR A 117 -4.07 24.60 7.11
C THR A 117 -4.79 23.47 6.36
N PRO A 118 -4.13 22.84 5.36
CA PRO A 118 -4.66 21.62 4.73
C PRO A 118 -4.99 20.50 5.73
N LYS A 119 -4.26 20.42 6.85
CA LYS A 119 -4.54 19.46 7.91
C LYS A 119 -5.87 19.77 8.61
N ASP A 120 -6.11 21.02 8.95
CA ASP A 120 -7.36 21.44 9.60
C ASP A 120 -8.56 21.12 8.70
N PHE A 121 -8.47 21.41 7.40
CA PHE A 121 -9.50 21.02 6.44
C PHE A 121 -9.73 19.52 6.36
N TYR A 122 -8.66 18.72 6.41
CA TYR A 122 -8.80 17.26 6.45
C TYR A 122 -9.52 16.79 7.72
N GLU A 123 -9.25 17.42 8.86
CA GLU A 123 -9.91 17.12 10.14
C GLU A 123 -11.37 17.58 10.19
N PHE A 124 -11.75 18.63 9.44
CA PHE A 124 -13.15 19.03 9.27
C PHE A 124 -13.96 18.01 8.47
N GLY A 125 -13.31 17.29 7.55
CA GLY A 125 -13.93 16.16 6.86
C GLY A 125 -14.20 15.01 7.84
N LEU A 126 -15.45 14.60 7.98
CA LEU A 126 -15.86 13.59 8.98
C LEU A 126 -15.39 12.18 8.63
N THR A 127 -15.36 11.82 7.35
CA THR A 127 -15.06 10.47 6.88
C THR A 127 -14.22 10.49 5.61
N ASP A 128 -13.35 9.49 5.46
CA ASP A 128 -12.66 9.24 4.19
C ASP A 128 -13.68 8.81 3.13
N LEU A 129 -13.67 9.50 1.99
CA LEU A 129 -14.44 9.12 0.81
C LEU A 129 -13.78 7.97 0.08
N GLU A 130 -12.46 8.08 -0.08
CA GLU A 130 -11.67 7.14 -0.85
C GLU A 130 -10.33 6.88 -0.15
N LYS A 131 -9.81 5.67 -0.33
CA LYS A 131 -8.47 5.31 0.11
C LYS A 131 -7.78 4.45 -0.94
N PHE A 132 -6.58 4.86 -1.32
CA PHE A 132 -5.70 4.10 -2.20
C PHE A 132 -4.52 3.57 -1.39
N LEU A 133 -4.25 2.27 -1.51
CA LEU A 133 -3.08 1.61 -0.95
C LEU A 133 -2.24 1.08 -2.10
N LYS A 134 -0.99 1.51 -2.17
CA LYS A 134 -0.03 1.08 -3.18
C LYS A 134 1.15 0.38 -2.53
N THR A 135 1.48 -0.82 -3.02
CA THR A 135 2.57 -1.63 -2.45
C THR A 135 3.84 -1.56 -3.27
N GLU A 136 3.73 -1.53 -4.59
CA GLU A 136 4.87 -1.48 -5.50
C GLU A 136 4.74 -0.32 -6.50
N PRO A 137 5.86 0.23 -7.01
CA PRO A 137 5.81 1.28 -8.02
C PRO A 137 5.11 0.84 -9.32
N GLY A 138 4.67 1.83 -10.09
CA GLY A 138 3.91 1.64 -11.33
C GLY A 138 2.42 1.95 -11.17
N PRO A 139 1.61 1.60 -12.18
CA PRO A 139 0.18 1.93 -12.18
C PRO A 139 -0.57 1.22 -11.06
N LEU A 140 -1.67 1.83 -10.62
CA LEU A 140 -2.59 1.25 -9.66
C LEU A 140 -3.34 0.05 -10.26
N GLY A 141 -3.54 -0.99 -9.46
CA GLY A 141 -4.27 -2.21 -9.83
C GLY A 141 -3.37 -3.44 -9.98
N LYS A 142 -2.11 -3.35 -9.54
CA LYS A 142 -1.23 -4.51 -9.44
C LYS A 142 -1.60 -5.36 -8.21
N PRO A 143 -1.17 -6.63 -8.15
CA PRO A 143 -1.31 -7.44 -6.94
C PRO A 143 -0.77 -6.72 -5.70
N GLY A 144 -1.57 -6.68 -4.64
CA GLY A 144 -1.23 -5.98 -3.40
C GLY A 144 -1.59 -4.49 -3.38
N ASP A 145 -2.13 -3.93 -4.46
CA ASP A 145 -2.80 -2.63 -4.41
C ASP A 145 -4.26 -2.80 -3.97
N VAL A 146 -4.77 -1.82 -3.23
CA VAL A 146 -6.16 -1.81 -2.76
C VAL A 146 -6.77 -0.43 -2.99
N TYR A 147 -8.00 -0.42 -3.47
CA TYR A 147 -8.85 0.76 -3.52
C TYR A 147 -10.05 0.53 -2.62
N LEU A 148 -10.29 1.47 -1.72
CA LEU A 148 -11.47 1.51 -0.87
C LEU A 148 -12.29 2.75 -1.19
N ARG A 149 -13.60 2.62 -1.19
CA ARG A 149 -14.53 3.73 -1.40
C ARG A 149 -15.72 3.63 -0.46
N THR A 150 -16.30 4.76 -0.09
CA THR A 150 -17.62 4.79 0.56
C THR A 150 -18.75 4.73 -0.48
N ILE A 151 -19.83 4.05 -0.13
CA ILE A 151 -21.11 4.09 -0.85
C ILE A 151 -22.18 4.43 0.19
N ASP A 152 -22.95 5.47 -0.05
CA ASP A 152 -24.13 5.86 0.75
C ASP A 152 -23.89 5.83 2.27
N GLU A 153 -22.90 6.61 2.73
CA GLU A 153 -22.54 6.81 4.15
C GLU A 153 -22.03 5.56 4.88
N GLN A 154 -21.81 4.46 4.16
CA GLN A 154 -21.23 3.26 4.72
C GLN A 154 -19.71 3.41 4.94
N PRO A 155 -19.12 2.59 5.83
CA PRO A 155 -17.68 2.49 5.94
C PRO A 155 -17.00 2.19 4.60
N LEU A 156 -15.72 2.57 4.51
CA LEU A 156 -14.87 2.22 3.38
C LEU A 156 -14.89 0.70 3.15
N HIS A 157 -15.17 0.28 1.92
CA HIS A 157 -15.10 -1.12 1.50
C HIS A 157 -14.28 -1.26 0.24
N SER A 158 -13.77 -2.47 0.01
CA SER A 158 -12.94 -2.78 -1.15
C SER A 158 -13.77 -2.70 -2.42
N THR A 159 -13.27 -1.94 -3.38
CA THR A 159 -13.91 -1.72 -4.68
C THR A 159 -12.91 -2.06 -5.79
N PRO A 160 -13.35 -2.64 -6.92
CA PRO A 160 -12.46 -2.93 -8.04
C PRO A 160 -11.71 -1.68 -8.53
N VAL A 161 -10.43 -1.84 -8.86
CA VAL A 161 -9.64 -0.80 -9.53
C VAL A 161 -10.00 -0.79 -11.01
N THR A 162 -10.92 0.09 -11.41
CA THR A 162 -11.23 0.36 -12.81
C THR A 162 -10.23 1.34 -13.42
N ASP A 163 -10.28 1.53 -14.74
CA ASP A 163 -9.44 2.52 -15.41
C ASP A 163 -9.74 3.95 -14.94
N ASP A 164 -11.00 4.26 -14.60
CA ASP A 164 -11.37 5.59 -14.09
C ASP A 164 -10.85 5.81 -12.66
N VAL A 165 -10.86 4.77 -11.82
CA VAL A 165 -10.22 4.80 -10.50
C VAL A 165 -8.71 5.01 -10.64
N ARG A 166 -8.06 4.32 -11.59
CA ARG A 166 -6.63 4.51 -11.88
C ARG A 166 -6.33 5.94 -12.31
N LYS A 167 -7.12 6.50 -13.24
CA LYS A 167 -6.95 7.88 -13.72
C LYS A 167 -7.14 8.91 -12.61
N SER A 168 -8.15 8.72 -11.75
CA SER A 168 -8.38 9.61 -10.60
C SER A 168 -7.19 9.58 -9.64
N TYR A 169 -6.69 8.39 -9.30
CA TYR A 169 -5.48 8.24 -8.50
C TYR A 169 -4.26 8.93 -9.14
N GLU A 170 -4.01 8.70 -10.42
CA GLU A 170 -2.89 9.33 -11.14
C GLU A 170 -3.02 10.86 -11.17
N LEU A 171 -4.25 11.37 -11.35
CA LEU A 171 -4.54 12.80 -11.28
C LEU A 171 -4.19 13.37 -9.90
N TYR A 172 -4.56 12.68 -8.81
CA TYR A 172 -4.19 13.10 -7.47
C TYR A 172 -2.68 13.18 -7.26
N LEU A 173 -1.93 12.23 -7.82
CA LEU A 173 -0.48 12.26 -7.76
C LEU A 173 0.11 13.39 -8.58
N ILE A 174 -0.28 13.50 -9.85
CA ILE A 174 0.34 14.40 -10.84
C ILE A 174 0.00 15.86 -10.55
N GLN A 175 -1.26 16.16 -10.26
CA GLN A 175 -1.73 17.55 -10.15
C GLN A 175 -1.53 18.13 -8.76
N TYR A 176 -1.55 17.29 -7.73
CA TYR A 176 -1.59 17.78 -6.34
C TYR A 176 -0.41 17.30 -5.50
N LEU A 177 -0.21 15.98 -5.38
CA LEU A 177 0.76 15.46 -4.41
C LEU A 177 2.22 15.69 -4.82
N LEU A 178 2.60 15.33 -6.05
CA LEU A 178 3.96 15.52 -6.56
C LEU A 178 4.37 17.00 -6.55
N PRO A 179 3.61 17.94 -7.13
CA PRO A 179 3.98 19.35 -7.12
C PRO A 179 4.07 19.94 -5.71
N ALA A 180 3.21 19.50 -4.78
CA ALA A 180 3.26 19.97 -3.39
C ALA A 180 4.50 19.47 -2.63
N LEU A 181 4.96 18.25 -2.94
CA LEU A 181 6.17 17.68 -2.35
C LEU A 181 7.45 18.23 -2.97
N GLU A 182 7.46 18.57 -4.25
CA GLU A 182 8.63 19.16 -4.93
C GLU A 182 8.88 20.62 -4.50
N LYS A 183 7.84 21.36 -4.09
CA LYS A 183 7.95 22.73 -3.57
C LYS A 183 8.49 22.82 -2.13
N LYS A 184 8.56 21.70 -1.41
CA LYS A 184 8.90 21.63 0.03
C LYS A 184 10.16 20.83 0.28
#